data_AF-A0A376P720-F1
#
_entry.id   AF-A0A376P720-F1
#
_cell.length_a   1.000
_cell.length_b   1.000
_cell.length_c   1.000
_cell.angle_alpha   90.00
_cell.angle_beta   90.00
_cell.angle_gamma   90.00
#
_symmetry.space_group_name_H-M   'P 1'
#
loop_
_entity.id
_entity.type
_entity.pdbx_description
1 polymer ?
#
loop_
_entity_poly.entity_id
_entity_poly.type
_entity_poly.pdbx_seq_one_letter_code
_entity_poly.pdbx_strand_id
1 'polypeptide(L)'
;MVHEDKARKEFASRLALACENAGYEQHGRQAEIARRMKLTPKAVSKWFNGETIPRREKLRELATLIGTTPTYLLGEDTEESGQVRFYQELNPRQKIIIDLLDELPDSETDELLKNS
;
A
#
# COMPACT_ATOMS: atom_id res chain seq x y z
N MET A 1 -26.34 1.61 1.65
CA MET A 1 -25.87 1.54 0.24
C MET A 1 -24.75 2.53 -0.08
N VAL A 2 -24.67 3.73 0.48
CA VAL A 2 -23.67 4.76 0.09
C VAL A 2 -22.24 4.49 0.61
N HIS A 3 -22.10 3.89 1.81
CA HIS A 3 -20.79 3.65 2.42
C HIS A 3 -19.96 2.56 1.72
N GLU A 4 -20.61 1.52 1.18
CA GLU A 4 -19.90 0.45 0.46
C GLU A 4 -19.32 0.94 -0.87
N ASP A 5 -20.03 1.82 -1.59
CA ASP A 5 -19.53 2.36 -2.85
C ASP A 5 -18.30 3.26 -2.66
N LYS A 6 -18.25 4.00 -1.55
CA LYS A 6 -17.07 4.77 -1.18
C LYS A 6 -15.87 3.85 -0.92
N ALA A 7 -16.05 2.81 -0.10
CA ALA A 7 -14.98 1.86 0.22
C ALA A 7 -14.43 1.14 -1.03
N ARG A 8 -15.31 0.73 -1.97
CA ARG A 8 -14.86 0.09 -3.22
C ARG A 8 -14.07 1.03 -4.12
N LYS A 9 -14.49 2.30 -4.21
CA LYS A 9 -13.77 3.32 -4.99
C LYS A 9 -12.40 3.61 -4.40
N GLU A 10 -12.33 3.78 -3.08
CA GLU A 10 -11.04 3.99 -2.41
C GLU A 10 -10.10 2.79 -2.56
N PHE A 11 -10.63 1.55 -2.43
CA PHE A 11 -9.87 0.34 -2.71
C PHE A 11 -9.30 0.34 -4.13
N ALA A 12 -10.11 0.69 -5.14
CA ALA A 12 -9.68 0.73 -6.52
C ALA A 12 -8.56 1.78 -6.74
N SER A 13 -8.69 2.96 -6.12
CA SER A 13 -7.65 4.00 -6.16
C SER A 13 -6.35 3.56 -5.49
N ARG A 14 -6.41 2.94 -4.30
CA ARG A 14 -5.20 2.43 -3.61
C ARG A 14 -4.55 1.30 -4.39
N LEU A 15 -5.35 0.42 -5.00
CA LEU A 15 -4.84 -0.64 -5.87
C LEU A 15 -4.09 -0.07 -7.08
N ALA A 16 -4.63 0.95 -7.74
CA ALA A 16 -3.97 1.60 -8.86
C ALA A 16 -2.63 2.24 -8.45
N LEU A 17 -2.61 2.94 -7.31
CA LEU A 17 -1.41 3.56 -6.76
C LEU A 17 -0.36 2.50 -6.36
N ALA A 18 -0.77 1.42 -5.70
CA ALA A 18 0.13 0.31 -5.36
C ALA A 18 0.76 -0.31 -6.61
N CYS A 19 0.01 -0.45 -7.70
CA CYS A 19 0.54 -0.94 -8.97
C CYS A 19 1.57 0.02 -9.57
N GLU A 20 1.32 1.33 -9.52
CA GLU A 20 2.26 2.34 -10.01
C GLU A 20 3.56 2.32 -9.20
N ASN A 21 3.46 2.25 -7.87
CA ASN A 21 4.62 2.13 -6.98
C ASN A 21 5.41 0.83 -7.19
N ALA A 22 4.73 -0.25 -7.56
CA ALA A 22 5.34 -1.54 -7.91
C ALA A 22 5.92 -1.58 -9.33
N GLY A 23 5.80 -0.49 -10.11
CA GLY A 23 6.37 -0.38 -11.45
C GLY A 23 5.53 -0.99 -12.58
N TYR A 24 4.24 -1.24 -12.36
CA TYR A 24 3.34 -1.71 -13.42
C TYR A 24 2.92 -0.56 -14.34
N GLU A 25 2.97 -0.80 -15.66
CA GLU A 25 2.47 0.15 -16.65
C GLU A 25 0.95 0.35 -16.52
N GLN A 26 0.48 1.60 -16.62
CA GLN A 26 -0.96 1.89 -16.55
C GLN A 26 -1.75 1.13 -17.63
N HIS A 27 -1.17 1.00 -18.82
CA HIS A 27 -1.73 0.22 -19.91
C HIS A 27 -1.32 -1.25 -19.77
N GLY A 28 -2.30 -2.15 -19.65
CA GLY A 28 -2.04 -3.59 -19.60
C GLY A 28 -1.86 -4.19 -18.20
N ARG A 29 -1.66 -3.39 -17.13
CA ARG A 29 -1.56 -3.91 -15.75
C ARG A 29 -2.68 -4.87 -15.35
N GLN A 30 -3.92 -4.58 -15.74
CA GLN A 30 -5.06 -5.45 -15.41
C GLN A 30 -4.94 -6.83 -16.08
N ALA A 31 -4.49 -6.88 -17.33
CA ALA A 31 -4.29 -8.13 -18.06
C ALA A 31 -3.07 -8.90 -17.55
N GLU A 32 -2.03 -8.19 -17.13
CA GLU A 32 -0.86 -8.81 -16.50
C GLU A 32 -1.21 -9.43 -15.13
N ILE A 33 -1.89 -8.67 -14.26
CA ILE A 33 -2.36 -9.17 -12.95
C ILE A 33 -3.29 -10.36 -13.15
N ALA A 34 -4.23 -10.28 -14.10
CA ALA A 34 -5.12 -11.39 -14.43
C ALA A 34 -4.34 -12.66 -14.84
N ARG A 35 -3.32 -12.52 -15.70
CA ARG A 35 -2.47 -13.65 -16.11
C ARG A 35 -1.69 -14.23 -14.94
N ARG A 36 -1.07 -13.39 -14.10
CA ARG A 36 -0.26 -13.85 -12.96
C ARG A 36 -1.10 -14.53 -11.87
N MET A 37 -2.31 -14.03 -11.61
CA MET A 37 -3.24 -14.62 -10.64
C MET A 37 -4.12 -15.75 -11.21
N LYS A 38 -3.96 -16.09 -12.50
CA LYS A 38 -4.81 -17.06 -13.23
C LYS A 38 -6.32 -16.73 -13.12
N LEU A 39 -6.65 -15.44 -13.23
CA LEU A 39 -8.01 -14.91 -13.18
C LEU A 39 -8.44 -14.38 -14.55
N THR A 40 -9.75 -14.16 -14.69
CA THR A 40 -10.27 -13.52 -15.90
C THR A 40 -9.97 -12.01 -15.87
N PRO A 41 -9.62 -11.38 -17.02
CA PRO A 41 -9.43 -9.93 -17.09
C PRO A 41 -10.64 -9.15 -16.58
N LYS A 42 -11.85 -9.70 -16.77
CA LYS A 42 -13.11 -9.11 -16.29
C LYS A 42 -13.18 -9.05 -14.76
N ALA A 43 -12.66 -10.05 -14.04
CA ALA A 43 -12.63 -10.02 -12.58
C ALA A 43 -11.70 -8.90 -12.07
N VAL A 44 -10.51 -8.79 -12.66
CA VAL A 44 -9.55 -7.73 -12.30
C VAL A 44 -10.08 -6.35 -12.67
N SER A 45 -10.72 -6.21 -13.83
CA SER A 45 -11.35 -4.95 -14.24
C SER A 45 -12.40 -4.47 -13.23
N LYS A 46 -13.23 -5.37 -12.69
CA LYS A 46 -14.18 -5.02 -11.62
C LYS A 46 -13.52 -4.51 -10.34
N TRP A 47 -12.28 -4.92 -10.05
CA TRP A 47 -11.52 -4.41 -8.91
C TRP A 47 -11.01 -3.00 -9.16
N PHE A 48 -10.44 -2.76 -10.35
CA PHE A 48 -9.94 -1.45 -10.74
C PHE A 48 -11.04 -0.42 -11.00
N ASN A 49 -12.26 -0.87 -11.32
CA ASN A 49 -13.43 0.00 -11.48
C ASN A 49 -14.17 0.26 -10.15
N GLY A 50 -13.75 -0.38 -9.05
CA GLY A 50 -14.45 -0.27 -7.76
C GLY A 50 -15.86 -0.89 -7.79
N GLU A 51 -16.12 -1.86 -8.66
CA GLU A 51 -17.39 -2.59 -8.68
C GLU A 51 -17.41 -3.67 -7.60
N THR A 52 -16.26 -4.29 -7.32
CA THR A 52 -16.12 -5.37 -6.35
C THR A 52 -14.76 -5.33 -5.66
N ILE A 53 -14.72 -5.76 -4.40
CA ILE A 53 -13.48 -6.02 -3.67
C ILE A 53 -13.22 -7.54 -3.71
N PRO A 54 -11.99 -8.01 -3.99
CA PRO A 54 -11.67 -9.43 -3.95
C PRO A 54 -11.91 -10.04 -2.57
N ARG A 55 -12.30 -11.32 -2.55
CA ARG A 55 -12.37 -12.11 -1.31
C ARG A 55 -10.99 -12.17 -0.65
N ARG A 56 -10.95 -12.37 0.66
CA ARG A 56 -9.74 -12.35 1.50
C ARG A 56 -8.56 -13.17 0.96
N GLU A 57 -8.82 -14.32 0.35
CA GLU A 57 -7.78 -15.16 -0.28
C GLU A 57 -7.13 -14.45 -1.49
N LYS A 58 -7.95 -13.96 -2.43
CA LYS A 58 -7.48 -13.24 -3.62
C LYS A 58 -6.90 -11.87 -3.31
N LEU A 59 -7.41 -11.20 -2.28
CA LEU A 59 -6.84 -9.95 -1.78
C LEU A 59 -5.41 -10.17 -1.27
N ARG A 60 -5.16 -11.24 -0.50
CA ARG A 60 -3.81 -11.58 -0.06
C ARG A 60 -2.88 -11.89 -1.22
N GLU A 61 -3.33 -12.71 -2.16
CA GLU A 61 -2.56 -13.05 -3.36
C GLU A 61 -2.21 -11.79 -4.19
N LEU A 62 -3.17 -10.89 -4.37
CA LEU A 62 -3.00 -9.61 -5.07
C LEU A 62 -2.00 -8.70 -4.34
N ALA A 63 -2.12 -8.58 -3.03
CA ALA A 63 -1.23 -7.78 -2.21
C ALA A 63 0.22 -8.30 -2.29
N THR A 64 0.41 -9.61 -2.13
CA THR A 64 1.73 -10.26 -2.30
C THR A 64 2.29 -10.05 -3.70
N LEU A 65 1.45 -10.14 -4.74
CA LEU A 65 1.88 -9.98 -6.13
C LEU A 65 2.42 -8.57 -6.41
N ILE A 66 1.76 -7.55 -5.86
CA ILE A 66 2.09 -6.14 -6.06
C ILE A 66 3.16 -5.68 -5.04
N GLY A 67 3.46 -6.48 -4.01
CA GLY A 67 4.40 -6.12 -2.95
C GLY A 67 3.82 -5.14 -1.93
N THR A 68 2.52 -5.20 -1.69
CA THR A 68 1.80 -4.38 -0.70
C THR A 68 1.09 -5.26 0.34
N THR A 69 0.32 -4.66 1.25
CA THR A 69 -0.47 -5.36 2.27
C THR A 69 -1.97 -5.34 1.92
N PRO A 70 -2.74 -6.37 2.30
CA PRO A 70 -4.19 -6.35 2.19
C PRO A 70 -4.83 -5.17 2.93
N THR A 71 -4.26 -4.80 4.08
CA THR A 71 -4.72 -3.70 4.93
C THR A 71 -4.50 -2.35 4.25
N TYR A 72 -3.37 -2.15 3.58
CA TYR A 72 -3.12 -0.94 2.76
C TYR A 72 -4.18 -0.81 1.67
N LEU A 73 -4.44 -1.89 0.93
CA LEU A 73 -5.43 -1.88 -0.15
C LEU A 73 -6.85 -1.57 0.36
N LEU A 74 -7.22 -2.08 1.54
CA LEU A 74 -8.51 -1.80 2.17
C LEU A 74 -8.57 -0.41 2.84
N GLY A 75 -7.44 0.27 3.02
CA GLY A 75 -7.36 1.48 3.84
C GLY A 75 -7.53 1.22 5.33
N GLU A 76 -7.28 -0.02 5.76
CA GLU A 76 -7.26 -0.45 7.17
C GLU A 76 -5.88 -0.29 7.80
N ASP A 77 -4.84 0.00 7.01
CA ASP A 77 -3.57 0.47 7.55
C ASP A 77 -3.79 1.87 8.15
N THR A 78 -3.86 1.92 9.48
CA THR A 78 -3.46 3.12 10.21
C THR A 78 -2.00 3.38 9.86
N GLU A 79 -1.59 4.64 9.71
CA GLU A 79 -0.21 5.02 9.35
C GLU A 79 0.86 4.34 10.25
N GLU A 80 0.45 3.91 11.44
CA GLU A 80 1.22 3.13 12.41
C GLU A 80 1.69 1.74 11.92
N SER A 81 0.91 0.98 11.14
CA SER A 81 1.22 -0.44 10.86
C SER A 81 2.41 -0.63 9.91
N GLY A 82 2.61 0.30 8.98
CA GLY A 82 3.77 0.33 8.07
C GLY A 82 5.05 0.78 8.78
N GLN A 83 4.93 1.79 9.64
CA GLN A 83 6.06 2.30 10.44
C GLN A 83 6.56 1.23 11.41
N VAL A 84 5.67 0.56 12.15
CA VAL A 84 6.03 -0.44 13.18
C VAL A 84 6.85 -1.59 12.59
N ARG A 85 6.53 -2.07 11.39
CA ARG A 85 7.35 -3.11 10.72
C ARG A 85 8.75 -2.60 10.38
N PHE A 86 8.86 -1.38 9.85
CA PHE A 86 10.15 -0.80 9.53
C PHE A 86 11.01 -0.62 10.80
N TYR A 87 10.44 -0.08 11.89
CA TYR A 87 11.11 0.03 13.19
C TYR A 87 11.63 -1.32 13.72
N GLN A 88 10.90 -2.41 13.52
CA GLN A 88 11.32 -3.73 13.98
C GLN A 88 12.56 -4.25 13.24
N GLU A 89 12.69 -3.93 11.95
CA GLU A 89 13.81 -4.37 11.09
C GLU A 89 15.08 -3.51 11.23
N LEU A 90 14.99 -2.34 11.89
CA LEU A 90 16.14 -1.48 12.14
C LEU A 90 17.12 -2.08 13.14
N ASN A 91 18.41 -1.88 12.86
CA ASN A 91 19.47 -2.25 13.79
C ASN A 91 19.46 -1.36 15.04
N PRO A 92 20.09 -1.79 16.16
CA PRO A 92 20.07 -1.03 17.40
C PRO A 92 20.57 0.42 17.27
N ARG A 93 21.56 0.66 16.39
CA ARG A 93 22.09 2.01 16.16
C ARG A 93 21.07 2.91 15.46
N GLN A 94 20.33 2.38 14.49
CA GLN A 94 19.30 3.11 13.76
C GLN A 94 18.12 3.45 14.67
N LYS A 95 17.74 2.54 15.57
CA LYS A 95 16.69 2.79 16.57
C LYS A 95 17.04 3.98 17.47
N ILE A 96 18.28 4.01 17.98
CA ILE A 96 18.78 5.13 18.79
C ILE A 96 18.72 6.47 18.05
N ILE A 97 19.03 6.48 16.74
CA ILE A 97 18.94 7.71 15.95
C ILE A 97 17.50 8.21 15.89
N ILE A 98 16.53 7.31 15.75
CA ILE A 98 15.12 7.72 15.69
C ILE A 98 14.61 8.17 17.05
N ASP A 99 14.91 7.43 18.11
CA ASP A 99 14.56 7.83 19.48
C ASP A 99 15.12 9.23 19.80
N LEU A 100 16.33 9.52 19.33
CA LEU A 100 16.95 10.85 19.46
C LEU A 100 16.24 11.92 18.64
N LEU A 101 15.74 11.59 17.45
CA LEU A 101 14.99 12.53 16.59
C LEU A 101 13.62 12.89 17.20
N ASP A 102 12.95 11.94 17.84
CA ASP A 102 11.66 12.18 18.52
C ASP A 102 11.80 13.10 19.76
N GLU A 103 13.02 13.19 20.32
CA GLU A 103 13.35 14.09 21.42
C GLU A 103 13.73 15.51 20.96
N LEU A 104 13.87 15.73 19.64
CA LEU A 104 14.23 17.03 19.08
C LEU A 104 12.98 17.81 18.63
N PRO A 105 12.98 19.15 18.80
CA PRO A 105 11.93 19.99 18.23
C PRO A 105 11.99 19.98 16.70
N ASP A 106 10.81 20.01 16.06
CA ASP A 106 10.65 19.92 14.60
C ASP A 106 11.58 20.86 13.81
N SER A 107 11.89 22.05 14.33
CA SER A 107 12.77 23.02 13.68
C SER A 107 14.21 22.53 13.51
N GLU A 108 14.72 21.74 14.46
CA GLU A 108 16.07 21.17 14.39
C GLU A 108 16.10 19.94 13.48
N THR A 109 15.04 19.13 13.51
CA THR A 109 14.85 17.99 12.60
C THR A 109 14.85 18.44 11.14
N ASP A 110 14.13 19.51 10.82
CA ASP A 110 14.10 20.10 9.48
C ASP A 110 15.45 20.66 9.01
N GLU A 111 16.27 21.17 9.92
CA GLU A 111 17.59 21.71 9.60
C GLU A 111 18.61 20.60 9.33
N LEU A 112 18.52 19.49 10.08
CA LEU A 112 19.33 18.29 9.86
C LEU A 112 19.04 17.64 8.50
N LEU A 113 17.77 17.57 8.10
CA LEU A 113 17.35 16.97 6.83
C LEU A 113 17.73 17.81 5.60
N LYS A 114 17.93 19.13 5.77
CA LYS A 114 18.35 20.03 4.67
C LYS A 114 19.82 19.92 4.29
N ASN A 115 20.65 19.38 5.17
CA ASN A 115 22.10 19.32 5.02
C ASN A 115 22.63 17.92 4.67
N SER A 116 21.75 16.96 4.39
CA SER A 116 22.05 15.55 4.08
C SER A 116 21.88 15.19 2.61
#